data_AF-A0A427B5E8-F1
#
_entry.id   AF-A0A427B5E8-F1
#
_cell.length_a   1.000
_cell.length_b   1.000
_cell.length_c   1.000
_cell.angle_alpha   90.00
_cell.angle_beta   90.00
_cell.angle_gamma   90.00
#
_symmetry.space_group_name_H-M   'P 1'
#
loop_
_entity.id
_entity.type
_entity.pdbx_description
1 polymer ?
#
loop_
_entity_poly.entity_id
_entity_poly.type
_entity_poly.pdbx_seq_one_letter_code
_entity_poly.pdbx_strand_id
1 'polypeptide(L)'
;MSGKSPSVGVVGGGSGGGGGGGSSGGGGSAGGGTGPCGACKFLRRKCVTGCIFAPYFDSEQGAAHFAAVHKVFGASNVSKLLLHIPAHKRLDAVVTICYEAQARLRDPVYGCVAHIFALQQQVVNLQAELSYLQAHLATLELPSPPPPPPPPSLVASMPFSISDLPSAASLPSTVDLSALFDPLVQPSWPLQQQQQLSTSTRNLSESSGFGGGDLQALARELLDRQRTATSEPPPVSK
;
A
#
# COMPACT_ATOMS: atom_id res chain seq x y z
N MET A 1 -3.62 3.47 64.73
CA MET A 1 -3.01 2.71 63.61
C MET A 1 -2.38 3.72 62.65
N SER A 2 -1.19 4.22 63.01
CA SER A 2 -0.48 5.24 62.24
C SER A 2 0.82 4.62 61.72
N GLY A 3 0.84 4.22 60.45
CA GLY A 3 1.99 3.63 59.79
C GLY A 3 2.96 4.72 59.32
N LYS A 4 4.20 4.67 59.84
CA LYS A 4 5.37 5.42 59.34
C LYS A 4 5.92 4.76 58.06
N SER A 5 6.54 5.59 57.22
CA SER A 5 7.16 5.33 55.90
C SER A 5 8.21 4.21 55.83
N PRO A 6 8.75 3.95 54.63
CA PRO A 6 10.19 4.25 54.49
C PRO A 6 10.57 4.99 53.19
N SER A 7 11.54 5.88 53.35
CA SER A 7 12.32 6.56 52.31
C SER A 7 13.30 5.59 51.63
N VAL A 8 13.43 5.67 50.31
CA VAL A 8 14.52 5.02 49.57
C VAL A 8 15.59 6.08 49.22
N GLY A 9 16.83 5.79 49.62
CA GLY A 9 17.97 6.69 49.54
C GLY A 9 18.55 6.80 48.13
N VAL A 10 18.90 8.03 47.76
CA VAL A 10 19.83 8.34 46.67
C VAL A 10 21.25 8.10 47.19
N VAL A 11 21.98 7.20 46.52
CA VAL A 11 23.42 7.07 46.64
C VAL A 11 24.08 7.83 45.49
N GLY A 12 25.01 8.72 45.82
CA GLY A 12 25.89 9.41 44.89
C GLY A 12 27.32 8.88 44.95
N GLY A 13 28.11 9.23 43.91
CA GLY A 13 29.55 9.00 43.79
C GLY A 13 29.88 8.27 42.47
N GLY A 14 30.84 8.64 41.64
CA GLY A 14 31.84 9.70 41.66
C GLY A 14 32.80 9.50 40.47
N SER A 15 33.30 10.62 39.94
CA SER A 15 34.57 10.92 39.23
C SER A 15 35.40 9.87 38.46
N GLY A 16 35.85 10.30 37.27
CA GLY A 16 37.06 9.85 36.55
C GLY A 16 36.87 10.01 35.04
N GLY A 17 37.64 10.75 34.24
CA GLY A 17 39.00 11.24 34.36
C GLY A 17 39.83 10.74 33.16
N GLY A 18 40.10 11.61 32.18
CA GLY A 18 41.33 11.58 31.36
C GLY A 18 41.42 10.72 30.10
N GLY A 19 41.67 11.39 28.97
CA GLY A 19 42.86 11.14 28.15
C GLY A 19 42.73 10.25 26.90
N GLY A 20 43.23 10.76 25.76
CA GLY A 20 43.71 9.92 24.66
C GLY A 20 43.42 10.43 23.26
N GLY A 21 44.16 11.46 22.82
CA GLY A 21 44.21 11.85 21.41
C GLY A 21 45.08 10.92 20.57
N GLY A 22 44.75 10.86 19.27
CA GLY A 22 45.70 10.72 18.16
C GLY A 22 46.47 9.40 18.01
N SER A 23 46.10 8.61 17.01
CA SER A 23 47.10 7.97 16.12
C SER A 23 46.46 7.58 14.79
N SER A 24 46.81 8.36 13.77
CA SER A 24 46.73 8.03 12.36
C SER A 24 47.78 6.96 12.02
N GLY A 25 47.41 6.01 11.17
CA GLY A 25 48.32 5.02 10.58
C GLY A 25 47.61 4.39 9.39
N GLY A 26 48.06 4.72 8.18
CA GLY A 26 47.36 4.48 6.93
C GLY A 26 47.69 3.17 6.22
N GLY A 27 46.95 2.92 5.13
CA GLY A 27 47.30 1.97 4.07
C GLY A 27 46.10 1.25 3.43
N GLY A 28 45.73 1.65 2.21
CA GLY A 28 45.03 0.79 1.22
C GLY A 28 43.58 1.15 0.87
N SER A 29 43.39 1.77 -0.30
CA SER A 29 42.15 2.31 -0.88
C SER A 29 41.06 1.31 -1.29
N ALA A 30 39.79 1.66 -1.07
CA ALA A 30 38.80 1.95 -2.13
C ALA A 30 37.44 2.39 -1.55
N GLY A 31 37.04 3.65 -1.79
CA GLY A 31 35.63 4.10 -1.74
C GLY A 31 35.13 4.77 -0.47
N GLY A 32 35.36 6.09 -0.33
CA GLY A 32 34.43 7.03 0.31
C GLY A 32 34.28 7.00 1.84
N GLY A 33 35.22 7.65 2.55
CA GLY A 33 35.09 8.00 3.96
C GLY A 33 36.27 7.49 4.80
N THR A 34 37.20 8.37 5.15
CA THR A 34 38.34 8.07 6.05
C THR A 34 37.93 7.79 7.50
N GLY A 35 36.63 7.64 7.77
CA GLY A 35 36.02 7.50 9.08
C GLY A 35 35.45 6.11 9.35
N PRO A 36 35.07 5.82 10.61
CA PRO A 36 34.38 4.58 10.93
C PRO A 36 33.02 4.51 10.22
N CYS A 37 32.60 3.30 9.82
CA CYS A 37 31.24 3.08 9.32
C CYS A 37 30.17 3.48 10.36
N GLY A 38 28.93 3.69 9.93
CA GLY A 38 27.84 4.14 10.80
C GLY A 38 27.64 3.28 12.04
N ALA A 39 27.78 1.95 11.88
CA ALA A 39 27.77 1.02 13.00
C ALA A 39 28.93 1.26 13.98
N CYS A 40 30.17 1.25 13.51
CA CYS A 40 31.34 1.45 14.37
C CYS A 40 31.35 2.83 15.04
N LYS A 41 30.84 3.86 14.34
CA LYS A 41 30.60 5.20 14.89
C LYS A 41 29.60 5.15 16.05
N PHE A 42 28.46 4.47 15.88
CA PHE A 42 27.46 4.28 16.94
C PHE A 42 28.02 3.48 18.13
N LEU A 43 28.73 2.39 17.88
CA LEU A 43 29.36 1.55 18.91
C LEU A 43 30.59 2.20 19.57
N ARG A 44 31.06 3.37 19.08
CA ARG A 44 32.26 4.05 19.56
C ARG A 44 33.51 3.16 19.58
N ARG A 45 33.68 2.33 18.55
CA ARG A 45 34.82 1.39 18.41
C ARG A 45 35.57 1.61 17.10
N LYS A 46 36.82 1.13 17.04
CA LYS A 46 37.64 1.21 15.83
C LYS A 46 37.04 0.35 14.72
N CYS A 47 36.86 0.93 13.53
CA CYS A 47 36.43 0.21 12.35
C CYS A 47 37.65 -0.45 11.69
N VAL A 48 37.67 -1.78 11.62
CA VAL A 48 38.76 -2.56 11.02
C VAL A 48 38.48 -2.90 9.56
N THR A 49 39.52 -3.22 8.80
CA THR A 49 39.38 -3.79 7.45
C THR A 49 38.62 -5.11 7.53
N GLY A 50 37.61 -5.28 6.67
CA GLY A 50 36.70 -6.43 6.73
C GLY A 50 35.55 -6.32 7.75
N CYS A 51 35.28 -5.13 8.30
CA CYS A 51 34.10 -4.92 9.14
C CYS A 51 32.82 -5.33 8.40
N ILE A 52 32.08 -6.31 8.96
CA ILE A 52 30.84 -6.82 8.37
C ILE A 52 29.75 -5.76 8.18
N PHE A 53 29.79 -4.67 8.96
CA PHE A 53 28.80 -3.59 8.89
C PHE A 53 29.18 -2.48 7.90
N ALA A 54 30.47 -2.37 7.53
CA ALA A 54 30.94 -1.26 6.71
C ALA A 54 30.28 -1.15 5.33
N PRO A 55 29.98 -2.25 4.61
CA PRO A 55 29.33 -2.16 3.31
C PRO A 55 27.87 -1.69 3.37
N TYR A 56 27.24 -1.69 4.55
CA TYR A 56 25.79 -1.51 4.68
C TYR A 56 25.40 -0.27 5.49
N PHE A 57 26.31 0.26 6.32
CA PHE A 57 26.05 1.42 7.18
C PHE A 57 27.09 2.52 6.89
N ASP A 58 26.66 3.53 6.14
CA ASP A 58 27.44 4.71 5.81
C ASP A 58 27.69 5.60 7.06
N SER A 59 28.59 6.57 6.95
CA SER A 59 29.02 7.40 8.10
C SER A 59 28.03 8.49 8.51
N GLU A 60 27.12 8.90 7.62
CA GLU A 60 26.18 10.00 7.84
C GLU A 60 24.83 9.48 8.36
N GLN A 61 24.05 8.75 7.54
CA GLN A 61 22.74 8.22 7.93
C GLN A 61 22.85 6.87 8.65
N GLY A 62 23.88 6.08 8.37
CA GLY A 62 24.03 4.72 8.88
C GLY A 62 24.11 4.61 10.40
N ALA A 63 24.57 5.63 11.13
CA ALA A 63 24.61 5.60 12.60
C ALA A 63 23.19 5.61 13.22
N ALA A 64 22.26 6.37 12.63
CA ALA A 64 20.87 6.44 13.12
C ALA A 64 20.13 5.13 12.82
N HIS A 65 20.27 4.58 11.60
CA HIS A 65 19.71 3.28 11.25
C HIS A 65 20.28 2.16 12.13
N PHE A 66 21.59 2.17 12.36
CA PHE A 66 22.23 1.17 13.21
C PHE A 66 21.77 1.26 14.67
N ALA A 67 21.45 2.44 15.19
CA ALA A 67 20.91 2.60 16.54
C ALA A 67 19.59 1.82 16.73
N ALA A 68 18.70 1.89 15.73
CA ALA A 68 17.44 1.14 15.76
C ALA A 68 17.70 -0.38 15.73
N VAL A 69 18.54 -0.82 14.79
CA VAL A 69 18.93 -2.23 14.65
C VAL A 69 19.56 -2.76 15.93
N HIS A 70 20.47 -1.99 16.54
CA HIS A 70 21.13 -2.35 17.78
C HIS A 70 20.13 -2.46 18.94
N LYS A 71 19.18 -1.53 19.05
CA LYS A 71 18.18 -1.53 20.12
C LYS A 71 17.23 -2.73 20.04
N VAL A 72 16.85 -3.15 18.83
CA VAL A 72 15.85 -4.21 18.63
C VAL A 72 16.49 -5.60 18.57
N PHE A 73 17.54 -5.75 17.78
CA PHE A 73 18.15 -7.06 17.52
C PHE A 73 19.49 -7.24 18.25
N GLY A 74 20.24 -6.16 18.47
CA GLY A 74 21.59 -6.20 19.01
C GLY A 74 22.65 -6.49 17.94
N ALA A 75 23.80 -5.83 18.07
CA ALA A 75 24.88 -5.92 17.07
C ALA A 75 25.36 -7.37 16.85
N SER A 76 25.53 -8.15 17.91
CA SER A 76 26.02 -9.53 17.84
C SER A 76 25.06 -10.45 17.09
N ASN A 77 23.75 -10.28 17.29
CA ASN A 77 22.75 -11.12 16.63
C ASN A 77 22.71 -10.81 15.14
N VAL A 78 22.72 -9.53 14.76
CA VAL A 78 22.76 -9.10 13.36
C VAL A 78 24.05 -9.55 12.70
N SER A 79 25.20 -9.44 13.37
CA SER A 79 26.47 -9.97 12.87
C SER A 79 26.39 -11.46 12.55
N LYS A 80 25.85 -12.28 13.48
CA LYS A 80 25.67 -13.73 13.27
C LYS A 80 24.70 -14.00 12.11
N LEU A 81 23.59 -13.28 12.05
CA LEU A 81 22.59 -13.43 10.99
C LEU A 81 23.19 -13.14 9.61
N LEU A 82 23.90 -12.02 9.45
CA LEU A 82 24.53 -11.65 8.18
C LEU A 82 25.59 -12.67 7.74
N LEU A 83 26.32 -13.30 8.67
CA LEU A 83 27.28 -14.34 8.33
C LEU A 83 26.63 -15.60 7.75
N HIS A 84 25.41 -15.95 8.18
CA HIS A 84 24.65 -17.10 7.65
C HIS A 84 23.96 -16.81 6.32
N ILE A 85 23.81 -15.52 5.96
CA ILE A 85 23.18 -15.12 4.70
C ILE A 85 24.24 -15.04 3.59
N PRO A 86 23.98 -15.60 2.40
CA PRO A 86 24.85 -15.47 1.24
C PRO A 86 25.15 -14.01 0.90
N ALA A 87 26.40 -13.69 0.54
CA ALA A 87 26.86 -12.30 0.38
C ALA A 87 25.97 -11.44 -0.54
N HIS A 88 25.44 -12.02 -1.62
CA HIS A 88 24.57 -11.33 -2.58
C HIS A 88 23.20 -10.92 -2.01
N LYS A 89 22.72 -11.55 -0.93
CA LYS A 89 21.44 -11.21 -0.27
C LYS A 89 21.60 -10.37 0.99
N ARG A 90 22.84 -10.11 1.43
CA ARG A 90 23.07 -9.41 2.69
C ARG A 90 22.57 -7.97 2.66
N LEU A 91 22.64 -7.30 1.51
CA LEU A 91 22.13 -5.95 1.36
C LEU A 91 20.61 -5.92 1.63
N ASP A 92 19.86 -6.78 0.94
CA ASP A 92 18.41 -6.90 1.12
C ASP A 92 18.05 -7.25 2.57
N ALA A 93 18.80 -8.19 3.16
CA ALA A 93 18.61 -8.56 4.57
C ALA A 93 18.83 -7.37 5.51
N VAL A 94 19.88 -6.55 5.32
CA VAL A 94 20.10 -5.36 6.15
C VAL A 94 18.96 -4.35 5.96
N VAL A 95 18.47 -4.14 4.74
CA VAL A 95 17.33 -3.25 4.48
C VAL A 95 16.09 -3.72 5.26
N THR A 96 15.77 -5.02 5.21
CA THR A 96 14.64 -5.60 5.96
C THR A 96 14.83 -5.47 7.47
N ILE A 97 16.01 -5.80 7.99
CA ILE A 97 16.34 -5.67 9.42
C ILE A 97 16.19 -4.20 9.89
N CYS A 98 16.67 -3.25 9.09
CA CYS A 98 16.52 -1.83 9.37
C CYS A 98 15.06 -1.40 9.41
N TYR A 99 14.24 -1.86 8.46
CA TYR A 99 12.80 -1.58 8.43
C TYR A 99 12.08 -2.17 9.64
N GLU A 100 12.32 -3.45 9.96
CA GLU A 100 11.69 -4.12 11.10
C GLU A 100 12.09 -3.49 12.43
N ALA A 101 13.36 -3.11 12.57
CA ALA A 101 13.83 -2.42 13.76
C ALA A 101 13.13 -1.08 13.95
N GLN A 102 13.03 -0.28 12.89
CA GLN A 102 12.32 1.00 12.94
C GLN A 102 10.83 0.83 13.22
N ALA A 103 10.18 -0.18 12.63
CA ALA A 103 8.79 -0.48 12.91
C ALA A 103 8.58 -0.84 14.39
N ARG A 104 9.44 -1.67 14.98
CA ARG A 104 9.41 -2.00 16.42
C ARG A 104 9.72 -0.82 17.33
N LEU A 105 10.49 0.18 16.88
CA LEU A 105 10.67 1.40 17.65
C LEU A 105 9.42 2.29 17.66
N ARG A 106 8.68 2.34 16.55
CA ARG A 106 7.43 3.10 16.43
C ARG A 106 6.26 2.42 17.14
N ASP A 107 6.17 1.10 16.99
CA ASP A 107 5.19 0.24 17.65
C ASP A 107 5.90 -0.88 18.41
N PRO A 108 6.13 -0.71 19.72
CA PRO A 108 6.78 -1.71 20.56
C PRO A 108 5.97 -3.00 20.75
N VAL A 109 4.67 -2.99 20.45
CA VAL A 109 3.78 -4.14 20.66
C VAL A 109 3.72 -4.99 19.39
N TYR A 110 3.40 -4.38 18.24
CA TYR A 110 3.16 -5.11 17.00
C TYR A 110 4.23 -4.88 15.92
N GLY A 111 5.02 -3.81 16.01
CA GLY A 111 6.09 -3.50 15.05
C GLY A 111 5.62 -3.52 13.60
N CYS A 112 6.31 -4.26 12.74
CA CYS A 112 5.94 -4.39 11.33
C CYS A 112 4.63 -5.19 11.11
N VAL A 113 4.17 -5.95 12.10
CA VAL A 113 2.94 -6.74 11.99
C VAL A 113 1.70 -5.84 11.93
N ALA A 114 1.72 -4.68 12.61
CA ALA A 114 0.67 -3.68 12.47
C ALA A 114 0.49 -3.21 11.02
N HIS A 115 1.60 -3.03 10.29
CA HIS A 115 1.55 -2.65 8.88
C HIS A 115 0.98 -3.78 8.01
N ILE A 116 1.31 -5.04 8.32
CA ILE A 116 0.74 -6.20 7.63
C ILE A 116 -0.79 -6.21 7.80
N PHE A 117 -1.28 -6.05 9.04
CA PHE A 117 -2.71 -6.00 9.30
C PHE A 117 -3.40 -4.81 8.62
N ALA A 118 -2.78 -3.63 8.64
CA ALA A 118 -3.33 -2.45 7.96
C ALA A 118 -3.48 -2.70 6.45
N LEU A 119 -2.47 -3.30 5.81
CA LEU A 119 -2.52 -3.66 4.39
C LEU A 119 -3.58 -4.73 4.11
N GLN A 120 -3.69 -5.75 4.95
CA GLN A 120 -4.72 -6.77 4.82
C GLN A 120 -6.13 -6.17 4.90
N GLN A 121 -6.36 -5.26 5.86
CA GLN A 121 -7.64 -4.57 5.97
C GLN A 121 -7.91 -3.68 4.75
N GLN A 122 -6.88 -3.01 4.21
CA GLN A 122 -7.02 -2.20 3.01
C GLN A 122 -7.41 -3.06 1.80
N VAL A 123 -6.82 -4.23 1.63
CA VAL A 123 -7.21 -5.18 0.58
C VAL A 123 -8.66 -5.61 0.73
N VAL A 124 -9.10 -5.96 1.94
CA VAL A 124 -10.49 -6.34 2.21
C VAL A 124 -11.47 -5.19 1.89
N ASN A 125 -11.13 -3.97 2.31
CA ASN A 125 -11.97 -2.79 2.06
C ASN A 125 -12.08 -2.48 0.56
N LEU A 126 -10.96 -2.50 -0.15
CA LEU A 126 -10.94 -2.28 -1.60
C LEU A 126 -11.70 -3.38 -2.34
N GLN A 127 -11.58 -4.63 -1.90
CA GLN A 127 -12.34 -5.73 -2.50
C GLN A 127 -13.84 -5.56 -2.27
N ALA A 128 -14.26 -5.11 -1.08
CA ALA A 128 -15.66 -4.82 -0.78
C ALA A 128 -16.19 -3.66 -1.64
N GLU A 129 -15.40 -2.61 -1.84
CA GLU A 129 -15.74 -1.48 -2.71
C GLU A 129 -15.92 -1.92 -4.16
N LEU A 130 -15.00 -2.73 -4.70
CA LEU A 130 -15.14 -3.30 -6.04
C LEU A 130 -16.39 -4.16 -6.17
N SER A 131 -16.65 -5.05 -5.23
CA SER A 131 -17.84 -5.91 -5.24
C SER A 131 -19.13 -5.08 -5.18
N TYR A 132 -19.14 -4.02 -4.37
CA TYR A 132 -20.28 -3.10 -4.28
C TYR A 132 -20.55 -2.40 -5.62
N LEU A 133 -19.51 -1.84 -6.25
CA LEU A 133 -19.65 -1.16 -7.54
C LEU A 133 -20.07 -2.12 -8.66
N GLN A 134 -19.52 -3.34 -8.67
CA GLN A 134 -19.91 -4.37 -9.63
C GLN A 134 -21.38 -4.77 -9.48
N ALA A 135 -21.83 -4.97 -8.24
CA ALA A 135 -23.25 -5.25 -7.96
C ALA A 135 -24.14 -4.07 -8.38
N HIS A 136 -23.71 -2.83 -8.11
CA HIS A 136 -24.46 -1.64 -8.50
C HIS A 136 -24.60 -1.51 -10.01
N LEU A 137 -23.52 -1.73 -10.77
CA LEU A 137 -23.56 -1.74 -12.24
C LEU A 137 -24.49 -2.84 -12.79
N ALA A 138 -24.43 -4.05 -12.22
CA ALA A 138 -25.31 -5.14 -12.62
C ALA A 138 -26.80 -4.84 -12.35
N THR A 139 -27.12 -4.01 -11.35
CA THR A 139 -28.50 -3.58 -11.11
C THR A 139 -28.98 -2.48 -12.06
N LEU A 140 -28.05 -1.71 -12.63
CA LEU A 140 -28.34 -0.68 -13.64
C LEU A 140 -28.48 -1.30 -15.05
N GLU A 141 -27.81 -2.42 -15.31
CA GLU A 141 -28.12 -3.27 -16.46
C GLU A 141 -29.50 -3.92 -16.25
N LEU A 142 -30.52 -3.27 -16.82
CA LEU A 142 -31.90 -3.74 -16.87
C LEU A 142 -31.92 -5.24 -17.27
N PRO A 143 -32.73 -6.11 -16.62
CA PRO A 143 -32.95 -7.46 -17.14
C PRO A 143 -33.40 -7.34 -18.60
N SER A 144 -32.63 -7.91 -19.53
CA SER A 144 -33.10 -7.99 -20.93
C SER A 144 -34.46 -8.68 -20.90
N PRO A 145 -35.52 -8.11 -21.52
CA PRO A 145 -36.82 -8.77 -21.56
C PRO A 145 -36.64 -10.21 -22.08
N PRO A 146 -37.37 -11.20 -21.53
CA PRO A 146 -37.24 -12.58 -22.00
C PRO A 146 -37.42 -12.61 -23.53
N PRO A 147 -36.63 -13.44 -24.25
CA PRO A 147 -36.73 -13.50 -25.70
C PRO A 147 -38.20 -13.78 -26.09
N PRO A 148 -38.77 -13.05 -27.07
CA PRO A 148 -40.15 -13.26 -27.47
C PRO A 148 -40.33 -14.73 -27.90
N PRO A 149 -41.46 -15.37 -27.54
CA PRO A 149 -41.73 -16.73 -27.98
C PRO A 149 -41.69 -16.81 -29.51
N PRO A 150 -41.18 -17.91 -30.09
CA PRO A 150 -41.09 -18.05 -31.53
C PRO A 150 -42.48 -17.88 -32.17
N PRO A 151 -42.61 -17.11 -33.27
CA PRO A 151 -43.89 -16.91 -33.91
C PRO A 151 -44.43 -18.25 -34.43
N PRO A 152 -45.73 -18.53 -34.28
CA PRO A 152 -46.32 -19.71 -34.91
C PRO A 152 -46.14 -19.58 -36.43
N SER A 153 -45.64 -20.64 -37.06
CA SER A 153 -45.60 -20.76 -38.52
C SER A 153 -47.03 -20.69 -39.06
N LEU A 154 -47.44 -19.50 -39.49
CA LEU A 154 -48.64 -19.32 -40.29
C LEU A 154 -48.26 -19.67 -41.72
N VAL A 155 -48.61 -20.90 -42.11
CA VAL A 155 -48.67 -21.32 -43.51
C VAL A 155 -49.58 -20.36 -44.26
N ALA A 156 -49.04 -19.83 -45.36
CA ALA A 156 -49.74 -18.93 -46.25
C ALA A 156 -50.96 -19.59 -46.89
N SER A 157 -52.10 -18.89 -46.87
CA SER A 157 -53.09 -18.93 -47.95
C SER A 157 -53.92 -17.65 -47.93
N MET A 158 -53.79 -16.87 -48.99
CA MET A 158 -54.74 -15.83 -49.42
C MET A 158 -55.77 -16.46 -50.39
N PRO A 159 -56.84 -15.75 -50.82
CA PRO A 159 -57.48 -14.53 -50.29
C PRO A 159 -59.02 -14.67 -50.20
N PHE A 160 -59.70 -14.07 -49.21
CA PHE A 160 -61.17 -13.96 -49.28
C PHE A 160 -61.69 -12.57 -48.85
N SER A 161 -62.21 -11.88 -49.86
CA SER A 161 -63.27 -10.87 -49.97
C SER A 161 -63.41 -9.70 -48.98
N ILE A 162 -63.25 -8.52 -49.60
CA ILE A 162 -63.76 -7.18 -49.28
C ILE A 162 -65.27 -7.21 -49.02
N SER A 163 -65.71 -6.99 -47.78
CA SER A 163 -66.97 -6.34 -47.36
C SER A 163 -67.17 -6.55 -45.86
N ASP A 164 -66.62 -5.67 -45.02
CA ASP A 164 -67.34 -5.01 -43.91
C ASP A 164 -66.41 -4.01 -43.20
N LEU A 165 -66.82 -2.75 -43.12
CA LEU A 165 -66.23 -1.71 -42.26
C LEU A 165 -67.38 -1.07 -41.48
N PRO A 166 -67.20 -0.67 -40.21
CA PRO A 166 -66.94 0.74 -39.92
C PRO A 166 -65.89 0.91 -38.80
N SER A 167 -64.88 1.78 -38.95
CA SER A 167 -64.87 3.26 -38.88
C SER A 167 -64.80 3.84 -37.46
N ALA A 168 -63.93 4.86 -37.35
CA ALA A 168 -63.81 5.92 -36.35
C ALA A 168 -62.90 5.73 -35.11
N ALA A 169 -61.80 6.52 -35.13
CA ALA A 169 -61.43 7.55 -34.14
C ALA A 169 -61.08 7.08 -32.70
N SER A 170 -60.05 7.54 -31.99
CA SER A 170 -59.31 8.80 -31.98
C SER A 170 -58.03 8.59 -31.15
N LEU A 171 -56.91 9.24 -31.50
CA LEU A 171 -55.79 9.46 -30.57
C LEU A 171 -56.17 10.57 -29.56
N PRO A 172 -55.42 10.77 -28.46
CA PRO A 172 -54.27 11.66 -28.60
C PRO A 172 -52.99 11.16 -27.93
N SER A 173 -51.93 11.28 -28.72
CA SER A 173 -50.54 11.47 -28.36
C SER A 173 -50.36 12.73 -27.51
N THR A 174 -49.95 12.57 -26.25
CA THR A 174 -49.05 13.47 -25.49
C THR A 174 -48.74 12.82 -24.13
N VAL A 175 -47.79 11.89 -24.07
CA VAL A 175 -47.11 11.58 -22.81
C VAL A 175 -45.70 12.09 -22.97
N ASP A 176 -45.46 13.24 -22.36
CA ASP A 176 -44.18 13.91 -22.26
C ASP A 176 -43.32 13.17 -21.22
N LEU A 177 -42.33 12.41 -21.70
CA LEU A 177 -41.39 11.63 -20.88
C LEU A 177 -40.28 12.49 -20.25
N SER A 178 -40.53 13.79 -20.07
CA SER A 178 -39.59 14.73 -19.46
C SER A 178 -39.70 14.85 -17.93
N ALA A 179 -40.59 14.06 -17.30
CA ALA A 179 -40.86 14.13 -15.85
C ALA A 179 -40.46 12.88 -15.04
N LEU A 180 -39.77 11.91 -15.66
CA LEU A 180 -39.26 10.69 -14.97
C LEU A 180 -37.81 10.82 -14.44
N PHE A 181 -37.20 11.98 -14.67
CA PHE A 181 -36.01 12.48 -13.99
C PHE A 181 -36.47 13.78 -13.33
N ASP A 182 -36.50 13.98 -12.02
CA ASP A 182 -35.40 13.93 -11.03
C ASP A 182 -36.02 14.16 -9.60
N PRO A 183 -35.26 14.44 -8.52
CA PRO A 183 -34.80 13.55 -7.44
C PRO A 183 -35.52 13.78 -6.08
N LEU A 184 -35.64 12.76 -5.24
CA LEU A 184 -35.58 12.95 -3.78
C LEU A 184 -35.31 11.64 -3.05
N VAL A 185 -34.06 11.48 -2.61
CA VAL A 185 -33.56 10.87 -1.35
C VAL A 185 -32.15 10.38 -1.66
N GLN A 186 -31.20 11.31 -1.60
CA GLN A 186 -29.80 10.96 -1.35
C GLN A 186 -29.56 11.01 0.17
N PRO A 187 -29.01 9.95 0.78
CA PRO A 187 -28.22 10.10 1.99
C PRO A 187 -26.98 10.93 1.65
N SER A 188 -26.69 11.90 2.50
CA SER A 188 -25.71 12.99 2.41
C SER A 188 -24.22 12.57 2.39
N TRP A 189 -23.81 11.58 1.61
CA TRP A 189 -22.45 11.03 1.68
C TRP A 189 -21.35 11.66 0.78
N PRO A 190 -21.61 12.38 -0.33
CA PRO A 190 -20.50 12.74 -1.23
C PRO A 190 -19.55 13.82 -0.69
N LEU A 191 -19.85 14.48 0.43
CA LEU A 191 -18.93 15.47 1.03
C LEU A 191 -18.02 14.91 2.13
N GLN A 192 -18.41 13.82 2.82
CA GLN A 192 -17.65 13.30 3.97
C GLN A 192 -16.45 12.44 3.54
N GLN A 193 -16.57 11.75 2.41
CA GLN A 193 -15.49 10.87 1.91
C GLN A 193 -14.32 11.66 1.31
N GLN A 194 -14.59 12.82 0.69
CA GLN A 194 -13.53 13.71 0.22
C GLN A 194 -12.76 14.35 1.40
N GLN A 195 -13.40 14.53 2.55
CA GLN A 195 -12.71 15.05 3.75
C GLN A 195 -11.85 13.98 4.45
N GLN A 196 -12.27 12.71 4.48
CA GLN A 196 -11.47 11.61 5.05
C GLN A 196 -10.26 11.22 4.18
N LEU A 197 -10.38 11.29 2.85
CA LEU A 197 -9.23 11.10 1.97
C LEU A 197 -8.26 12.30 2.03
N SER A 198 -8.77 13.52 2.25
CA SER A 198 -7.94 14.73 2.43
C SER A 198 -7.16 14.75 3.74
N THR A 199 -7.71 14.22 4.84
CA THR A 199 -7.01 14.18 6.15
C THR A 199 -5.95 13.07 6.21
N SER A 200 -6.18 11.94 5.52
CA SER A 200 -5.18 10.86 5.44
C SER A 200 -4.04 11.16 4.46
N THR A 201 -4.31 11.90 3.38
CA THR A 201 -3.27 12.36 2.44
C THR A 201 -2.46 13.56 2.95
N ARG A 202 -3.05 14.42 3.78
CA ARG A 202 -2.31 15.52 4.45
C ARG A 202 -1.33 15.00 5.51
N ASN A 203 -1.65 13.92 6.23
CA ASN A 203 -0.74 13.34 7.23
C ASN A 203 0.41 12.50 6.66
N LEU A 204 0.42 12.21 5.34
CA LEU A 204 1.53 11.54 4.65
C LEU A 204 2.35 12.49 3.76
N SER A 205 1.88 13.71 3.51
CA SER A 205 2.55 14.67 2.61
C SER A 205 3.62 15.53 3.28
N GLU A 206 3.79 15.44 4.61
CA GLU A 206 4.75 16.27 5.35
C GLU A 206 6.06 15.56 5.72
N SER A 207 6.31 14.37 5.14
CA SER A 207 7.65 13.79 5.17
C SER A 207 7.92 12.98 3.91
N SER A 208 8.96 13.38 3.17
CA SER A 208 9.57 12.70 2.02
C SER A 208 9.07 13.17 0.65
N GLY A 209 9.74 14.19 0.11
CA GLY A 209 9.80 14.39 -1.33
C GLY A 209 10.51 13.22 -1.99
N PHE A 210 9.76 12.30 -2.59
CA PHE A 210 10.25 11.34 -3.57
C PHE A 210 9.14 11.09 -4.60
N GLY A 211 9.50 11.10 -5.88
CA GLY A 211 8.61 11.36 -7.02
C GLY A 211 7.33 10.51 -7.09
N GLY A 212 6.18 11.17 -7.13
CA GLY A 212 4.85 10.56 -7.34
C GLY A 212 4.52 10.21 -8.80
N GLY A 213 5.49 10.20 -9.71
CA GLY A 213 5.26 9.93 -11.13
C GLY A 213 5.09 8.44 -11.47
N ASP A 214 5.78 7.57 -10.75
CA ASP A 214 5.96 6.17 -11.16
C ASP A 214 4.73 5.30 -10.87
N LEU A 215 4.03 5.56 -9.77
CA LEU A 215 2.85 4.78 -9.38
C LEU A 215 1.68 5.00 -10.34
N GLN A 216 1.52 6.22 -10.82
CA GLN A 216 0.44 6.58 -11.75
C GLN A 216 0.71 6.10 -13.17
N ALA A 217 1.99 5.97 -13.56
CA ALA A 217 2.40 5.32 -14.80
C ALA A 217 2.14 3.80 -14.75
N LEU A 218 2.52 3.14 -13.66
CA LEU A 218 2.26 1.72 -13.44
C LEU A 218 0.77 1.38 -13.45
N ALA A 219 -0.06 2.23 -12.82
CA ALA A 219 -1.51 2.05 -12.81
C ALA A 219 -2.13 2.11 -14.21
N ARG A 220 -1.64 3.02 -15.08
CA ARG A 220 -2.09 3.08 -16.48
C ARG A 220 -1.66 1.86 -17.28
N GLU A 221 -0.44 1.37 -17.07
CA GLU A 221 0.08 0.21 -17.79
C GLU A 221 -0.68 -1.09 -17.45
N LEU A 222 -1.10 -1.26 -16.19
CA LEU A 222 -1.92 -2.42 -15.78
C LEU A 222 -3.33 -2.39 -16.39
N LEU A 223 -3.94 -1.22 -16.55
CA LEU A 223 -5.23 -1.06 -17.20
C LEU A 223 -5.16 -1.37 -18.70
N ASP A 224 -4.05 -0.99 -19.35
CA ASP A 224 -3.87 -1.25 -20.79
C ASP A 224 -3.65 -2.75 -21.07
N ARG A 225 -2.91 -3.43 -20.19
CA ARG A 225 -2.71 -4.90 -20.27
C ARG A 225 -4.01 -5.69 -20.08
N GLN A 226 -4.95 -5.20 -19.25
CA GLN A 226 -6.27 -5.82 -19.13
C GLN A 226 -7.13 -5.63 -20.39
N ARG A 227 -6.91 -4.53 -21.12
CA ARG A 227 -7.60 -4.24 -22.38
C ARG A 227 -7.12 -5.11 -23.54
N THR A 228 -5.84 -5.49 -23.54
CA THR A 228 -5.27 -6.36 -24.58
C THR A 228 -5.54 -7.85 -24.36
N ALA A 229 -5.84 -8.27 -23.12
CA ALA A 229 -6.11 -9.67 -22.79
C ALA A 229 -7.52 -10.13 -23.22
N THR A 230 -8.44 -9.20 -23.53
CA THR A 230 -9.83 -9.49 -23.90
C THR A 230 -10.09 -9.49 -25.42
N SER A 231 -9.07 -9.27 -26.26
CA SER A 231 -9.23 -9.09 -27.71
C SER A 231 -8.56 -10.12 -28.63
N GLU A 232 -8.00 -11.23 -28.13
CA GLU A 232 -7.35 -12.25 -28.98
C GLU A 232 -8.37 -13.29 -29.50
N PRO A 233 -8.66 -13.39 -30.82
CA PRO A 233 -9.50 -14.45 -31.38
C PRO A 233 -8.70 -15.76 -31.57
N PRO A 234 -9.35 -16.94 -31.47
CA PRO A 234 -8.66 -18.22 -31.56
C PRO A 234 -8.14 -18.53 -32.97
N PRO A 235 -7.05 -19.30 -33.12
CA PRO A 235 -6.48 -19.64 -34.42
C PRO A 235 -7.38 -20.60 -35.21
N VAL A 236 -7.57 -20.31 -36.50
CA VAL A 236 -8.31 -21.14 -37.45
C VAL A 236 -7.41 -22.30 -37.90
N SER A 237 -7.74 -23.52 -37.50
CA SER A 237 -7.08 -24.76 -37.93
C SER A 237 -7.29 -25.01 -39.43
N LYS A 238 -6.19 -25.30 -40.15
CA LYS A 238 -6.19 -25.87 -41.50
C LYS A 238 -5.77 -27.32 -41.44
#